data_AF-A0A538QE15-F1
#
_entry.id   AF-A0A538QE15-F1
#
_cell.length_a   1.000
_cell.length_b   1.000
_cell.length_c   1.000
_cell.angle_alpha   90.00
_cell.angle_beta   90.00
_cell.angle_gamma   90.00
#
_symmetry.space_group_name_H-M   'P 1'
#
loop_
_entity.id
_entity.type
_entity.pdbx_description
1 polymer ?
#
loop_
_entity_poly.entity_id
_entity_poly.type
_entity_poly.pdbx_seq_one_letter_code
_entity_poly.pdbx_strand_id
1 'polypeptide(L)' 'NVVLGVGLGDLGGKAFRIAHMGYCNAPMVLGTLGAVEMGLKALAIPHGSGGVQAAVEYLGREVAA' A
#
# COMPACT_ATOMS: atom_id res chain seq x y z
N ASN A 1 -8.66 -6.43 -8.63
CA ASN A 1 -8.48 -7.13 -7.33
C ASN A 1 -7.09 -6.79 -6.82
N VAL A 2 -6.94 -6.44 -5.54
CA VAL A 2 -5.64 -6.14 -4.90
C VAL A 2 -5.41 -7.14 -3.78
N VAL A 3 -4.19 -7.69 -3.71
CA VAL A 3 -3.81 -8.74 -2.76
C VAL A 3 -2.50 -8.36 -2.07
N LEU A 4 -2.48 -8.51 -0.75
CA LEU A 4 -1.25 -8.53 0.05
C LEU A 4 -0.75 -9.97 0.15
N GLY A 5 0.35 -10.27 -0.55
CA GLY A 5 0.95 -11.60 -0.58
C GLY A 5 2.26 -11.66 0.21
N VAL A 6 2.69 -12.85 0.61
CA VAL A 6 4.02 -13.05 1.21
C VAL A 6 5.14 -12.91 0.17
N GLY A 7 6.34 -12.56 0.62
CA GLY A 7 7.55 -12.57 -0.21
C GLY A 7 7.82 -13.95 -0.83
N LEU A 8 8.46 -13.95 -1.99
CA LEU A 8 8.80 -15.15 -2.76
C LEU A 8 10.32 -15.38 -2.75
N GLY A 9 10.74 -16.64 -2.91
CA GLY A 9 12.16 -17.00 -2.94
C GLY A 9 12.91 -16.52 -1.69
N ASP A 10 14.04 -15.84 -1.90
CA ASP A 10 14.91 -15.33 -0.83
C ASP A 10 14.25 -14.31 0.12
N LEU A 11 13.10 -13.75 -0.30
CA LEU A 11 12.29 -12.79 0.45
C LEU A 11 11.16 -13.45 1.26
N GLY A 12 11.04 -14.78 1.24
CA GLY A 12 10.08 -15.52 2.06
C GLY A 12 10.23 -15.16 3.55
N GLY A 13 9.13 -14.77 4.19
CA GLY A 13 9.10 -14.34 5.60
C GLY A 13 9.79 -13.00 5.90
N LYS A 14 10.43 -12.37 4.91
CA LYS A 14 11.17 -11.10 5.08
C LYS A 14 10.45 -9.91 4.44
N ALA A 15 9.56 -10.16 3.48
CA ALA A 15 8.81 -9.14 2.79
C ALA A 15 7.35 -9.57 2.58
N PHE A 16 6.52 -8.58 2.25
CA PHE A 16 5.21 -8.78 1.64
C PHE A 16 5.17 -8.04 0.30
N ARG A 17 4.21 -8.39 -0.54
CA ARG A 17 4.01 -7.83 -1.88
C ARG A 17 2.64 -7.21 -1.96
N ILE A 18 2.57 -6.03 -2.56
CA ILE A 18 1.31 -5.41 -2.97
C ILE A 18 1.14 -5.75 -4.45
N ALA A 19 0.16 -6.60 -4.77
CA ALA A 19 -0.09 -7.03 -6.14
C ALA A 19 -1.51 -6.65 -6.57
N HIS A 20 -1.67 -6.15 -7.79
CA HIS A 20 -2.97 -6.02 -8.44
C HIS A 20 -2.99 -6.83 -9.72
N MET A 21 -4.14 -7.42 -10.05
CA MET A 21 -4.37 -8.09 -11.32
C MET A 21 -5.49 -7.39 -12.08
N GLY A 22 -5.24 -7.10 -13.36
CA GLY A 22 -6.16 -6.35 -14.22
C GLY A 22 -6.22 -4.88 -13.84
N TYR A 23 -7.40 -4.28 -13.98
CA TYR A 23 -7.64 -2.86 -13.73
C TYR A 23 -7.27 -2.45 -12.30
N CYS A 24 -6.58 -1.32 -12.19
CA CYS A 24 -6.16 -0.69 -10.95
C CYS A 24 -6.51 0.80 -11.03
N ASN A 25 -7.03 1.36 -9.93
CA ASN A 25 -7.48 2.73 -9.84
C ASN A 25 -7.12 3.33 -8.48
N ALA A 26 -7.23 4.65 -8.35
CA ALA A 26 -6.83 5.37 -7.15
C ALA A 26 -7.50 4.83 -5.86
N PRO A 27 -8.83 4.58 -5.80
CA PRO A 27 -9.46 4.01 -4.60
C PRO A 27 -8.85 2.67 -4.16
N MET A 28 -8.49 1.79 -5.10
CA MET A 28 -7.85 0.51 -4.78
C MET A 28 -6.45 0.70 -4.17
N VAL A 29 -5.65 1.62 -4.72
CA VAL A 29 -4.32 1.95 -4.19
C VAL A 29 -4.43 2.55 -2.79
N LEU A 30 -5.28 3.58 -2.64
CA LEU A 30 -5.46 4.28 -1.38
C LEU A 30 -5.98 3.36 -0.27
N GLY A 31 -6.96 2.50 -0.57
CA GLY A 31 -7.46 1.50 0.38
C GLY A 31 -6.39 0.50 0.81
N THR A 32 -5.52 0.09 -0.11
CA THR A 32 -4.41 -0.83 0.18
C THR A 32 -3.37 -0.20 1.10
N LEU A 33 -2.96 1.04 0.81
CA LEU A 33 -2.02 1.77 1.66
C LEU A 33 -2.61 2.03 3.05
N GLY A 34 -3.90 2.36 3.14
CA GLY A 34 -4.60 2.52 4.41
C GLY A 34 -4.63 1.24 5.25
N ALA A 35 -4.89 0.09 4.62
CA ALA A 35 -4.84 -1.20 5.30
C ALA A 35 -3.42 -1.55 5.79
N VAL A 36 -2.39 -1.23 5.01
CA VAL A 36 -0.98 -1.43 5.41
C VAL A 36 -0.63 -0.56 6.61
N GLU A 37 -0.90 0.75 6.56
CA GLU A 37 -0.60 1.68 7.66
C GLU A 37 -1.36 1.31 8.94
N MET A 38 -2.64 0.93 8.81
CA MET A 38 -3.43 0.40 9.92
C MET A 38 -2.78 -0.86 10.54
N GLY A 39 -2.34 -1.81 9.72
CA GLY A 39 -1.72 -3.05 10.19
C GLY A 39 -0.38 -2.82 10.90
N LEU A 40 0.49 -1.97 10.33
CA LEU A 40 1.76 -1.59 10.96
C LEU A 40 1.52 -0.93 12.33
N LYS A 41 0.52 -0.06 12.42
CA LYS A 41 0.12 0.57 13.68
C LYS A 41 -0.44 -0.42 14.70
N ALA A 42 -1.34 -1.31 14.28
CA ALA A 42 -1.93 -2.33 15.15
C ALA A 42 -0.88 -3.28 15.75
N LEU A 43 0.19 -3.57 14.99
CA LEU A 43 1.29 -4.43 15.40
C LEU A 43 2.45 -3.68 16.09
N ALA A 44 2.30 -2.37 16.33
CA ALA A 44 3.35 -1.53 16.90
C ALA A 44 4.70 -1.62 16.16
N ILE A 45 4.68 -1.84 14.85
CA ILE A 45 5.88 -1.85 14.02
C ILE A 45 6.35 -0.40 13.85
N PRO A 46 7.64 -0.06 14.05
CA PRO A 46 8.13 1.29 13.80
C PRO A 46 7.95 1.70 12.32
N HIS A 47 7.21 2.78 12.08
CA HIS A 47 6.98 3.37 10.76
C HIS A 47 6.68 4.87 10.90
N GLY A 48 6.81 5.62 9.80
CA GLY A 48 6.32 7.00 9.73
C GLY A 48 4.80 7.05 9.54
N SER A 49 4.15 8.13 9.98
CA SER A 49 2.72 8.36 9.77
C SER A 49 2.43 9.15 8.50
N GLY A 50 1.20 9.05 7.99
CA GLY A 50 0.72 9.84 6.86
C GLY A 50 1.05 9.26 5.50
N GLY A 51 1.27 7.94 5.40
CA GLY A 51 1.56 7.28 4.14
C GLY A 51 0.42 7.43 3.12
N VAL A 52 -0.83 7.30 3.58
CA VAL A 52 -2.01 7.53 2.74
C VAL A 52 -2.10 8.99 2.29
N GLN A 53 -1.83 9.94 3.19
CA GLN A 53 -1.86 11.37 2.87
C GLN A 53 -0.83 11.72 1.78
N ALA A 54 0.39 11.20 1.89
CA ALA A 54 1.42 11.39 0.87
C ALA A 54 0.98 10.85 -0.51
N ALA A 55 0.26 9.73 -0.55
CA ALA A 55 -0.29 9.20 -1.79
C ALA A 55 -1.40 10.09 -2.37
N VAL A 56 -2.27 10.64 -1.53
CA VAL A 56 -3.32 11.60 -1.94
C VAL A 56 -2.69 12.84 -2.56
N GLU A 57 -1.67 13.42 -1.91
CA GLU A 57 -0.97 14.60 -2.41
C GLU A 57 -0.25 14.34 -3.73
N TYR A 58 0.39 13.17 -3.86
CA TYR A 58 1.02 12.78 -5.11
C TYR A 58 -0.01 12.66 -6.23
N LEU A 59 -1.06 11.84 -6.04
CA LEU A 59 -2.06 11.60 -7.07
C LEU A 59 -2.82 12.89 -7.43
N GLY A 60 -3.11 13.74 -6.46
CA GLY A 60 -3.77 15.03 -6.70
C GLY A 60 -2.97 15.99 -7.58
N ARG A 61 -1.62 15.95 -7.54
CA ARG A 61 -0.77 16.72 -8.45
C ARG A 61 -0.70 16.14 -9.86
N GLU A 62 -0.80 14.81 -9.98
CA GLU A 62 -0.55 14.09 -11.23
C GLU A 62 -1.81 13.84 -12.08
N VAL A 63 -3.01 14.05 -11.52
CA VAL A 63 -4.24 14.01 -12.33
C VAL A 63 -4.32 15.29 -13.17
N ALA A 64 -4.28 15.13 -14.50
CA ALA A 64 -4.52 16.22 -15.43
C ALA A 64 -5.94 16.80 -15.25
N ALA A 65 -6.05 18.13 -15.33
CA ALA A 65 -7.32 18.84 -15.27
C ALA A 65 -8.22 18.56 -16.47
#